data_AF-A0AA89CRQ4-F1
#
_entry.id   AF-A0AA89CRQ4-F1
#
_cell.length_a   1.000
_cell.length_b   1.000
_cell.length_c   1.000
_cell.angle_alpha   90.00
_cell.angle_beta   90.00
_cell.angle_gamma   90.00
#
_symmetry.space_group_name_H-M   'P 1'
#
loop_
_entity.id
_entity.type
_entity.pdbx_description
1 polymer ?
#
loop_
_entity_poly.entity_id
_entity_poly.type
_entity_poly.pdbx_seq_one_letter_code
_entity_poly.pdbx_strand_id
1 'polypeptide(L)'
;MRNSKRVIKRDSRLFLVLFIGLAFALQGQKNITLHAKDKISFIGNSITQDGRFHMILQSYLTTRYPDLALEVYNNGISGDVADGVLYRFEKDILALKPDYAFLMLGMNDIQRQLYAEGIDVTQEILNKREEALAHYYQQTTHIVALLKEHDIKPIFLTPTIYDQTAKIDQVNDVGCNEALAKCAAHIRMLALENKAPLVNFYDYLNEINHTAQQKDSTFTIVGPDRIHPGDLGHFAMATKIITSVLDSGKLSAIQINAASNKIELATNCSISKLVGKRKNIKFDVIQEALPFPIADRFKEQETILAPLAINEETLTVKGLKQGNYQLQIDSFMIGEFSATSLASGIDLSVYKNTPQYLQALEVFKLCEAYHKIYGRLRIIALIEYKNLKDYIGPDTTEGKRIYLDQELEKQREKSWHSYLVKMCNAYFEEKPNEKALWKQLTTIRNHIQDKSQPKTHTYLLHKTK
;
A
#
# COMPACT_ATOMS: atom_id res chain seq x y z
N MET A 1 -68.06 30.61 -41.17
CA MET A 1 -69.18 30.29 -40.25
C MET A 1 -68.97 28.89 -39.67
N ARG A 2 -69.02 28.76 -38.34
CA ARG A 2 -69.35 27.57 -37.51
C ARG A 2 -68.53 26.28 -37.74
N ASN A 3 -67.65 25.94 -36.79
CA ASN A 3 -67.88 25.11 -35.58
C ASN A 3 -68.10 23.61 -35.87
N SER A 4 -67.15 22.77 -35.42
CA SER A 4 -67.46 21.60 -34.59
C SER A 4 -66.16 20.99 -34.04
N LYS A 5 -65.94 21.21 -32.73
CA LYS A 5 -64.93 20.53 -31.90
C LYS A 5 -65.35 19.08 -31.68
N ARG A 6 -64.41 18.13 -31.79
CA ARG A 6 -64.54 16.83 -31.12
C ARG A 6 -63.36 16.65 -30.17
N VAL A 7 -63.71 16.63 -28.89
CA VAL A 7 -62.85 16.42 -27.73
C VAL A 7 -62.49 14.94 -27.67
N ILE A 8 -61.20 14.61 -27.63
CA ILE A 8 -60.72 13.30 -27.17
C ILE A 8 -60.16 13.52 -25.75
N LYS A 9 -60.77 12.83 -24.79
CA LYS A 9 -60.42 12.86 -23.37
C LYS A 9 -59.00 12.33 -23.16
N ARG A 10 -58.23 13.07 -22.37
CA ARG A 10 -56.97 12.66 -21.74
C ARG A 10 -57.25 11.51 -20.76
N ASP A 11 -56.62 10.37 -20.96
CA ASP A 11 -56.32 9.42 -19.87
C ASP A 11 -54.91 9.73 -19.36
N SER A 12 -54.85 10.60 -18.35
CA SER A 12 -53.65 10.91 -17.60
C SER A 12 -53.44 9.85 -16.51
N ARG A 13 -52.96 8.66 -16.87
CA ARG A 13 -52.34 7.77 -15.87
C ARG A 13 -50.96 8.32 -15.55
N LEU A 14 -50.92 9.18 -14.54
CA LEU A 14 -49.72 9.71 -13.92
C LEU A 14 -48.96 8.54 -13.28
N PHE A 15 -47.97 7.97 -13.97
CA PHE A 15 -46.95 7.18 -13.31
C PHE A 15 -46.12 8.14 -12.46
N LEU A 16 -46.42 8.20 -11.16
CA LEU A 16 -45.54 8.80 -10.18
C LEU A 16 -44.31 7.89 -10.07
N VAL A 17 -43.30 8.13 -10.90
CA VAL A 17 -41.96 7.59 -10.67
C VAL A 17 -41.46 8.29 -9.42
N LEU A 18 -41.57 7.60 -8.27
CA LEU A 18 -40.87 7.99 -7.06
C LEU A 18 -39.37 7.88 -7.37
N PHE A 19 -38.75 9.00 -7.75
CA PHE A 19 -37.31 9.16 -7.61
C PHE A 19 -37.03 9.16 -6.10
N ILE A 20 -36.80 7.97 -5.53
CA ILE A 20 -36.05 7.87 -4.29
C ILE A 20 -34.63 8.25 -4.67
N GLY A 21 -34.34 9.55 -4.64
CA GLY A 21 -32.98 10.02 -4.60
C GLY A 21 -32.35 9.45 -3.34
N LEU A 22 -31.51 8.42 -3.50
CA LEU A 22 -30.50 8.11 -2.50
C LEU A 22 -29.59 9.33 -2.43
N ALA A 23 -29.93 10.26 -1.54
CA ALA A 23 -28.96 11.17 -0.98
C ALA A 23 -27.99 10.29 -0.20
N PHE A 24 -26.99 9.73 -0.88
CA PHE A 24 -25.79 9.26 -0.22
C PHE A 24 -25.21 10.50 0.46
N ALA A 25 -25.42 10.61 1.77
CA ALA A 25 -24.53 11.42 2.57
C ALA A 25 -23.11 10.96 2.21
N LEU A 26 -22.31 11.87 1.67
CA LEU A 26 -20.87 11.71 1.54
C LEU A 26 -20.32 11.59 2.97
N GLN A 27 -20.50 10.43 3.61
CA GLN A 27 -19.73 10.08 4.78
C GLN A 27 -18.32 9.89 4.26
N GLY A 28 -17.44 10.83 4.59
CA GLY A 28 -16.01 10.70 4.32
C GLY A 28 -15.53 9.35 4.82
N GLN A 29 -14.65 8.71 4.05
CA GLN A 29 -14.05 7.45 4.45
C GLN A 29 -13.37 7.59 5.82
N LYS A 30 -13.62 6.63 6.71
CA LYS A 30 -13.05 6.66 8.07
C LYS A 30 -11.57 6.28 8.02
N ASN A 31 -10.71 7.14 8.58
CA ASN A 31 -9.32 6.79 8.83
C ASN A 31 -9.23 5.68 9.89
N ILE A 32 -8.22 4.82 9.78
CA ILE A 32 -7.94 3.86 10.84
C ILE A 32 -7.28 4.55 12.03
N THR A 33 -7.54 4.02 13.23
CA THR A 33 -6.91 4.50 14.47
C THR A 33 -5.94 3.44 14.94
N LEU A 34 -4.65 3.74 14.84
CA LEU A 34 -3.59 2.85 15.26
C LEU A 34 -3.27 3.05 16.75
N HIS A 35 -2.97 1.95 17.43
CA HIS A 35 -2.57 1.89 18.82
C HIS A 35 -1.21 1.21 18.96
N ALA A 36 -0.62 1.35 20.15
CA ALA A 36 0.68 0.78 20.43
C ALA A 36 0.63 -0.75 20.31
N LYS A 37 1.57 -1.30 19.55
CA LYS A 37 1.78 -2.72 19.26
C LYS A 37 0.70 -3.38 18.42
N ASP A 38 -0.14 -2.58 17.74
CA ASP A 38 -1.08 -3.13 16.78
C ASP A 38 -0.35 -3.97 15.72
N LYS A 39 -0.94 -5.12 15.41
CA LYS A 39 -0.46 -6.07 14.41
C LYS A 39 -1.28 -5.93 13.14
N ILE A 40 -0.60 -5.76 12.03
CA ILE A 40 -1.18 -5.46 10.73
C ILE A 40 -0.81 -6.58 9.76
N SER A 41 -1.79 -7.37 9.33
CA SER A 41 -1.61 -8.45 8.36
C SER A 41 -2.07 -8.03 6.96
N PHE A 42 -1.25 -8.29 5.96
CA PHE A 42 -1.59 -8.13 4.53
C PHE A 42 -1.94 -9.50 3.94
N ILE A 43 -3.23 -9.76 3.75
CA ILE A 43 -3.76 -11.02 3.24
C ILE A 43 -3.98 -10.89 1.73
N GLY A 44 -3.39 -11.80 0.96
CA GLY A 44 -3.64 -11.82 -0.48
C GLY A 44 -2.87 -12.90 -1.23
N ASN A 45 -2.65 -12.63 -2.52
CA ASN A 45 -2.03 -13.55 -3.46
C ASN A 45 -0.54 -13.21 -3.75
N SER A 46 -0.04 -13.52 -4.96
CA SER A 46 1.33 -13.24 -5.41
C SER A 46 1.74 -11.78 -5.28
N ILE A 47 0.85 -10.84 -5.57
CA ILE A 47 1.13 -9.39 -5.47
C ILE A 47 1.39 -8.99 -4.01
N THR A 48 0.69 -9.64 -3.08
CA THR A 48 0.93 -9.46 -1.64
C THR A 48 2.16 -10.23 -1.18
N GLN A 49 2.40 -11.42 -1.73
CA GLN A 49 3.56 -12.24 -1.41
C GLN A 49 4.86 -11.52 -1.74
N ASP A 50 4.94 -10.88 -2.92
CA ASP A 50 6.07 -10.04 -3.34
C ASP A 50 6.42 -9.07 -2.21
N GLY A 51 5.44 -8.26 -1.82
CA GLY A 51 5.45 -7.52 -0.57
C GLY A 51 6.16 -6.17 -0.58
N ARG A 52 6.50 -5.64 -1.75
CA ARG A 52 7.09 -4.29 -1.84
C ARG A 52 6.14 -3.20 -1.36
N PHE A 53 4.84 -3.26 -1.67
CA PHE A 53 3.91 -2.18 -1.26
C PHE A 53 3.74 -2.09 0.26
N HIS A 54 3.64 -3.23 0.96
CA HIS A 54 3.50 -3.20 2.42
C HIS A 54 4.84 -2.98 3.13
N MET A 55 5.97 -3.27 2.51
CA MET A 55 7.29 -2.81 2.97
C MET A 55 7.42 -1.28 2.88
N ILE A 56 7.00 -0.67 1.77
CA ILE A 56 6.99 0.80 1.62
C ILE A 56 6.07 1.42 2.68
N LEU A 57 4.87 0.86 2.85
CA LEU A 57 3.94 1.28 3.91
C LEU A 57 4.51 1.07 5.32
N GLN A 58 5.24 -0.01 5.60
CA GLN A 58 5.91 -0.24 6.87
C GLN A 58 6.92 0.88 7.15
N SER A 59 7.69 1.31 6.15
CA SER A 59 8.60 2.45 6.30
C SER A 59 7.85 3.72 6.67
N TYR A 60 6.72 4.03 5.99
CA TYR A 60 5.86 5.15 6.35
C TYR A 60 5.35 5.05 7.79
N LEU A 61 4.69 3.94 8.14
CA LEU A 61 4.09 3.73 9.45
C LEU A 61 5.12 3.88 10.58
N THR A 62 6.31 3.33 10.41
CA THR A 62 7.37 3.38 11.43
C THR A 62 8.02 4.76 11.53
N THR A 63 8.17 5.50 10.43
CA THR A 63 8.65 6.89 10.46
C THR A 63 7.60 7.88 10.98
N ARG A 64 6.32 7.64 10.69
CA ARG A 64 5.23 8.56 11.02
C ARG A 64 4.69 8.34 12.44
N TYR A 65 4.68 7.10 12.90
CA TYR A 65 4.19 6.71 14.21
C TYR A 65 5.27 5.95 15.00
N PRO A 66 6.44 6.57 15.23
CA PRO A 66 7.59 5.88 15.81
C PRO A 66 7.31 5.34 17.21
N ASP A 67 6.38 5.91 17.97
CA ASP A 67 6.06 5.44 19.33
C ASP A 67 5.12 4.24 19.39
N LEU A 68 4.46 3.90 18.27
CA LEU A 68 3.44 2.85 18.28
C LEU A 68 4.03 1.44 18.17
N ALA A 69 5.29 1.25 17.77
CA ALA A 69 5.90 -0.09 17.67
C ALA A 69 5.04 -1.13 16.94
N LEU A 70 4.47 -0.72 15.80
CA LEU A 70 3.55 -1.52 14.99
C LEU A 70 4.24 -2.75 14.39
N GLU A 71 3.51 -3.86 14.27
CA GLU A 71 4.04 -5.09 13.67
C GLU A 71 3.36 -5.37 12.32
N VAL A 72 4.14 -5.37 11.24
CA VAL A 72 3.62 -5.61 9.88
C VAL A 72 3.93 -7.03 9.42
N TYR A 73 2.91 -7.77 8.99
CA TYR A 73 2.99 -9.16 8.58
C TYR A 73 2.54 -9.34 7.13
N ASN A 74 3.34 -10.06 6.34
CA ASN A 74 2.98 -10.48 5.00
C ASN A 74 2.26 -11.84 5.06
N ASN A 75 0.98 -11.88 4.70
CA ASN A 75 0.17 -13.08 4.56
C ASN A 75 -0.28 -13.30 3.10
N GLY A 76 0.57 -12.88 2.15
CA GLY A 76 0.42 -13.19 0.73
C GLY A 76 0.98 -14.56 0.37
N ILE A 77 0.28 -15.32 -0.48
CA ILE A 77 0.77 -16.56 -1.08
C ILE A 77 0.51 -16.57 -2.61
N SER A 78 1.54 -16.90 -3.39
CA SER A 78 1.49 -16.91 -4.84
C SER A 78 0.44 -17.88 -5.37
N GLY A 79 -0.37 -17.40 -6.33
CA GLY A 79 -1.47 -18.17 -6.91
C GLY A 79 -2.67 -18.40 -5.98
N ASP A 80 -2.74 -17.78 -4.80
CA ASP A 80 -3.92 -17.92 -3.92
C ASP A 80 -5.18 -17.30 -4.55
N VAL A 81 -6.27 -18.02 -4.26
CA VAL A 81 -7.67 -17.60 -4.36
C VAL A 81 -8.25 -17.58 -2.94
N ALA A 82 -9.48 -17.12 -2.77
CA ALA A 82 -10.15 -17.03 -1.47
C ALA A 82 -10.18 -18.36 -0.69
N ASP A 83 -10.35 -19.51 -1.36
CA ASP A 83 -10.28 -20.83 -0.69
C ASP A 83 -8.91 -21.12 -0.10
N GLY A 84 -7.84 -20.69 -0.77
CA GLY A 84 -6.47 -20.84 -0.27
C GLY A 84 -6.26 -20.06 1.03
N VAL A 85 -6.82 -18.84 1.10
CA VAL A 85 -6.82 -18.02 2.31
C VAL A 85 -7.60 -18.70 3.44
N LEU A 86 -8.79 -19.23 3.16
CA LEU A 86 -9.61 -19.94 4.14
C LEU A 86 -8.89 -21.18 4.67
N TYR A 87 -8.29 -21.97 3.79
CA TYR A 87 -7.53 -23.18 4.18
C TYR A 87 -6.41 -22.88 5.17
N ARG A 88 -5.69 -21.77 4.97
CA ARG A 88 -4.57 -21.37 5.84
C ARG A 88 -4.94 -20.34 6.92
N PHE A 89 -6.22 -20.00 7.07
CA PHE A 89 -6.64 -18.87 7.90
C PHE A 89 -6.13 -19.01 9.34
N GLU A 90 -6.35 -20.18 9.95
CA GLU A 90 -5.95 -20.42 11.33
C GLU A 90 -4.41 -20.42 11.50
N LYS A 91 -3.71 -21.16 10.64
CA LYS A 91 -2.28 -21.45 10.79
C LYS A 91 -1.36 -20.29 10.35
N ASP A 92 -1.78 -19.51 9.37
CA ASP A 92 -0.95 -18.44 8.79
C ASP A 92 -1.40 -17.03 9.22
N ILE A 93 -2.70 -16.80 9.41
CA ILE A 93 -3.26 -15.47 9.68
C ILE A 93 -3.60 -15.34 11.16
N LEU A 94 -4.49 -16.18 11.68
CA LEU A 94 -4.95 -16.10 13.07
C LEU A 94 -3.83 -16.38 14.08
N ALA A 95 -2.87 -17.24 13.73
CA ALA A 95 -1.68 -17.51 14.52
C ALA A 95 -0.87 -16.25 14.88
N LEU A 96 -0.94 -15.20 14.04
CA LEU A 96 -0.26 -13.92 14.28
C LEU A 96 -1.06 -12.99 15.21
N LYS A 97 -2.36 -13.25 15.38
CA LYS A 97 -3.33 -12.44 16.14
C LYS A 97 -3.36 -10.98 15.68
N PRO A 98 -3.64 -10.70 14.40
CA PRO A 98 -3.63 -9.33 13.88
C PRO A 98 -4.79 -8.50 14.48
N ASP A 99 -4.55 -7.21 14.67
CA ASP A 99 -5.60 -6.24 15.01
C ASP A 99 -6.27 -5.68 13.74
N TYR A 100 -5.48 -5.57 12.66
CA TYR A 100 -5.94 -5.11 11.34
C TYR A 100 -5.55 -6.10 10.24
N ALA A 101 -6.46 -6.31 9.29
CA ALA A 101 -6.23 -7.16 8.13
C ALA A 101 -6.54 -6.42 6.83
N PHE A 102 -5.51 -6.14 6.04
CA PHE A 102 -5.64 -5.64 4.67
C PHE A 102 -5.93 -6.83 3.74
N LEU A 103 -7.13 -6.91 3.18
CA LEU A 103 -7.58 -8.03 2.32
C LEU A 103 -7.57 -7.63 0.84
N MET A 104 -6.75 -8.29 0.03
CA MET A 104 -6.68 -8.12 -1.43
C MET A 104 -6.67 -9.46 -2.18
N LEU A 105 -7.77 -9.78 -2.86
CA LEU A 105 -7.96 -10.99 -3.67
C LEU A 105 -8.76 -10.65 -4.95
N GLY A 106 -8.82 -11.57 -5.91
CA GLY A 106 -9.58 -11.40 -7.16
C GLY A 106 -8.79 -11.84 -8.40
N MET A 107 -7.50 -11.49 -8.48
CA MET A 107 -6.67 -11.72 -9.68
C MET A 107 -6.63 -13.19 -10.14
N ASN A 108 -6.56 -14.13 -9.20
CA ASN A 108 -6.59 -15.56 -9.52
C ASN A 108 -8.00 -16.12 -9.47
N ASP A 109 -8.88 -15.52 -8.67
CA ASP A 109 -10.25 -15.98 -8.42
C ASP A 109 -11.13 -15.89 -9.67
N ILE A 110 -10.85 -14.93 -10.57
CA ILE A 110 -11.51 -14.84 -11.88
C ILE A 110 -11.19 -15.99 -12.82
N GLN A 111 -10.21 -16.86 -12.48
CA GLN A 111 -9.80 -17.99 -13.31
C GLN A 111 -9.44 -17.57 -14.75
N ARG A 112 -8.36 -16.80 -14.89
CA ARG A 112 -7.92 -16.19 -16.15
C ARG A 112 -7.92 -17.10 -17.39
N GLN A 113 -7.69 -18.40 -17.22
CA GLN A 113 -7.77 -19.38 -18.32
C GLN A 113 -9.14 -19.38 -19.03
N LEU A 114 -10.21 -18.95 -18.35
CA LEU A 114 -11.54 -18.76 -18.95
C LEU A 114 -11.61 -17.54 -19.89
N TYR A 115 -10.54 -16.76 -19.99
CA TYR A 115 -10.38 -15.57 -20.82
C TYR A 115 -9.17 -15.67 -21.77
N ALA A 116 -8.54 -16.85 -21.83
CA ALA A 116 -7.35 -17.07 -22.62
C ALA A 116 -7.56 -16.66 -24.08
N GLU A 117 -6.58 -15.97 -24.65
CA GLU A 117 -6.61 -15.60 -26.06
C GLU A 117 -6.83 -16.84 -26.95
N GLY A 118 -7.76 -16.75 -27.90
CA GLY A 118 -8.04 -17.80 -28.87
C GLY A 118 -9.02 -18.90 -28.45
N ILE A 119 -9.64 -18.81 -27.26
CA ILE A 119 -10.72 -19.74 -26.88
C ILE A 119 -12.08 -19.33 -27.46
N ASP A 120 -12.94 -20.30 -27.75
CA ASP A 120 -14.35 -20.06 -28.10
C ASP A 120 -15.15 -19.66 -26.85
N VAL A 121 -15.77 -18.48 -26.87
CA VAL A 121 -16.63 -17.99 -25.78
C VAL A 121 -18.02 -18.61 -25.91
N THR A 122 -18.14 -19.86 -25.48
CA THR A 122 -19.41 -20.60 -25.42
C THR A 122 -20.24 -20.22 -24.19
N GLN A 123 -21.52 -20.60 -24.17
CA GLN A 123 -22.37 -20.44 -22.99
C GLN A 123 -21.78 -21.16 -21.76
N GLU A 124 -21.10 -22.29 -21.95
CA GLU A 124 -20.43 -23.00 -20.87
C GLU A 124 -19.29 -22.17 -20.25
N ILE A 125 -18.47 -21.50 -21.07
CA ILE A 125 -17.42 -20.60 -20.59
C ILE A 125 -18.03 -19.39 -19.86
N LEU A 126 -19.12 -18.83 -20.39
CA LEU A 126 -19.82 -17.74 -19.71
C LEU A 126 -20.36 -18.16 -18.34
N ASN A 127 -20.98 -19.34 -18.24
CA ASN A 127 -21.44 -19.89 -16.96
C ASN A 127 -20.28 -20.09 -15.98
N LYS A 128 -19.16 -20.67 -16.42
CA LYS A 128 -17.95 -20.85 -15.58
C LYS A 128 -17.37 -19.54 -15.06
N ARG A 129 -17.40 -18.47 -15.88
CA ARG A 129 -16.98 -17.12 -15.45
C ARG A 129 -17.91 -16.56 -14.37
N GLU A 130 -19.21 -16.77 -14.50
CA GLU A 130 -20.21 -16.37 -13.49
C GLU A 130 -20.05 -17.17 -12.19
N GLU A 131 -19.85 -18.49 -12.29
CA GLU A 131 -19.59 -19.37 -11.15
C GLU A 131 -18.32 -18.96 -10.40
N ALA A 132 -17.23 -18.66 -11.12
CA ALA A 132 -15.99 -18.18 -10.51
C ALA A 132 -16.20 -16.89 -9.70
N LEU A 133 -16.95 -15.93 -10.24
CA LEU A 133 -17.29 -14.68 -9.54
C LEU A 133 -18.20 -14.92 -8.34
N ALA A 134 -19.24 -15.74 -8.49
CA ALA A 134 -20.15 -16.07 -7.39
C ALA A 134 -19.41 -16.76 -6.23
N HIS A 135 -18.49 -17.68 -6.56
CA HIS A 135 -17.65 -18.35 -5.58
C HIS A 135 -16.70 -17.37 -4.89
N TYR A 136 -16.04 -16.47 -5.64
CA TYR A 136 -15.24 -15.39 -5.07
C TYR A 136 -16.04 -14.53 -4.08
N TYR A 137 -17.29 -14.16 -4.43
CA TYR A 137 -18.14 -13.36 -3.55
C TYR A 137 -18.45 -14.08 -2.25
N GLN A 138 -18.83 -15.35 -2.34
CA GLN A 138 -19.14 -16.18 -1.19
C GLN A 138 -17.92 -16.32 -0.26
N GLN A 139 -16.76 -16.71 -0.80
CA GLN A 139 -15.59 -16.99 0.02
C GLN A 139 -14.96 -15.73 0.62
N THR A 140 -14.94 -14.61 -0.10
CA THR A 140 -14.47 -13.34 0.49
C THR A 140 -15.40 -12.84 1.60
N THR A 141 -16.71 -13.03 1.46
CA THR A 141 -17.67 -12.75 2.53
C THR A 141 -17.40 -13.62 3.76
N HIS A 142 -17.09 -14.91 3.54
CA HIS A 142 -16.73 -15.83 4.63
C HIS A 142 -15.42 -15.43 5.33
N ILE A 143 -14.38 -15.05 4.58
CA ILE A 143 -13.12 -14.54 5.16
C ILE A 143 -13.40 -13.32 6.05
N VAL A 144 -14.23 -12.37 5.59
CA VAL A 144 -14.59 -11.18 6.37
C VAL A 144 -15.35 -11.54 7.65
N ALA A 145 -16.26 -12.53 7.57
CA ALA A 145 -16.96 -13.02 8.75
C ALA A 145 -15.99 -13.59 9.79
N LEU A 146 -15.02 -14.41 9.36
CA LEU A 146 -13.99 -14.97 10.24
C LEU A 146 -13.08 -13.89 10.85
N LEU A 147 -12.67 -12.89 10.07
CA LEU A 147 -11.90 -11.77 10.60
C LEU A 147 -12.65 -11.09 11.76
N LYS A 148 -13.94 -10.81 11.57
CA LYS A 148 -14.78 -10.16 12.59
C LYS A 148 -15.06 -11.06 13.79
N GLU A 149 -15.25 -12.35 13.58
CA GLU A 149 -15.43 -13.34 14.66
C GLU A 149 -14.23 -13.36 15.61
N HIS A 150 -13.04 -13.08 15.09
CA HIS A 150 -11.80 -12.99 15.86
C HIS A 150 -11.37 -11.57 16.22
N ASP A 151 -12.29 -10.60 16.17
CA ASP A 151 -12.05 -9.18 16.49
C ASP A 151 -10.96 -8.49 15.62
N ILE A 152 -10.67 -9.05 14.44
CA ILE A 152 -9.73 -8.50 13.47
C ILE A 152 -10.46 -7.49 12.59
N LYS A 153 -9.98 -6.25 12.54
CA LYS A 153 -10.61 -5.17 11.77
C LYS A 153 -10.22 -5.27 10.29
N PRO A 154 -11.17 -5.56 9.38
CA PRO A 154 -10.85 -5.62 7.96
C PRO A 154 -10.62 -4.22 7.37
N ILE A 155 -9.64 -4.12 6.50
CA ILE A 155 -9.41 -3.00 5.59
C ILE A 155 -9.47 -3.57 4.18
N PHE A 156 -10.38 -3.06 3.37
CA PHE A 156 -10.69 -3.62 2.07
C PHE A 156 -9.81 -3.01 0.99
N LEU A 157 -9.25 -3.83 0.11
CA LEU A 157 -8.48 -3.37 -1.04
C LEU A 157 -9.13 -4.00 -2.27
N THR A 158 -9.58 -3.16 -3.21
CA THR A 158 -10.01 -3.71 -4.50
C THR A 158 -8.81 -4.39 -5.18
N PRO A 159 -9.03 -5.42 -6.01
CA PRO A 159 -7.93 -6.04 -6.74
C PRO A 159 -7.18 -4.99 -7.56
N THR A 160 -5.90 -5.25 -7.82
CA THR A 160 -5.17 -4.54 -8.87
C THR A 160 -5.75 -4.88 -10.24
N ILE A 161 -5.30 -4.17 -11.27
CA ILE A 161 -5.81 -4.33 -12.64
C ILE A 161 -5.10 -5.46 -13.38
N TYR A 162 -5.78 -5.99 -14.40
CA TYR A 162 -5.14 -6.67 -15.51
C TYR A 162 -5.00 -5.68 -16.66
N ASP A 163 -3.77 -5.42 -17.11
CA ASP A 163 -3.55 -4.42 -18.16
C ASP A 163 -3.82 -4.98 -19.55
N GLN A 164 -5.07 -4.87 -19.97
CA GLN A 164 -5.51 -5.24 -21.31
C GLN A 164 -5.31 -4.14 -22.35
N THR A 165 -4.76 -2.97 -22.00
CA THR A 165 -4.67 -1.80 -22.88
C THR A 165 -3.25 -1.48 -23.35
N ALA A 166 -2.22 -1.87 -22.59
CA ALA A 166 -0.83 -1.69 -22.99
C ALA A 166 -0.50 -2.47 -24.27
N LYS A 167 0.17 -1.78 -25.21
CA LYS A 167 0.68 -2.35 -26.48
C LYS A 167 2.06 -3.00 -26.27
N ILE A 168 2.07 -4.12 -25.56
CA ILE A 168 3.28 -4.90 -25.24
C ILE A 168 3.22 -6.29 -25.85
N ASP A 169 4.39 -6.89 -26.10
CA ASP A 169 4.56 -8.24 -26.64
C ASP A 169 4.32 -9.31 -25.54
N GLN A 170 3.07 -9.37 -25.09
CA GLN A 170 2.57 -10.31 -24.09
C GLN A 170 1.10 -10.62 -24.40
N VAL A 171 0.74 -11.90 -24.37
CA VAL A 171 -0.63 -12.42 -24.58
C VAL A 171 -1.65 -11.58 -23.81
N ASN A 172 -2.77 -11.26 -24.48
CA ASN A 172 -3.82 -10.41 -23.93
C ASN A 172 -5.13 -11.17 -23.72
N ASP A 173 -5.35 -11.67 -22.50
CA ASP A 173 -6.58 -12.32 -22.05
C ASP A 173 -7.73 -11.29 -21.83
N VAL A 174 -8.28 -10.76 -22.93
CA VAL A 174 -9.34 -9.73 -22.91
C VAL A 174 -10.57 -10.21 -22.13
N GLY A 175 -11.12 -9.33 -21.28
CA GLY A 175 -12.22 -9.67 -20.37
C GLY A 175 -11.79 -9.87 -18.92
N CYS A 176 -10.49 -10.09 -18.67
CA CYS A 176 -9.97 -10.24 -17.31
C CYS A 176 -10.17 -8.98 -16.48
N ASN A 177 -9.90 -7.78 -17.01
CA ASN A 177 -10.04 -6.56 -16.22
C ASN A 177 -11.51 -6.25 -15.92
N GLU A 178 -12.44 -6.57 -16.83
CA GLU A 178 -13.88 -6.46 -16.58
C GLU A 178 -14.36 -7.40 -15.48
N ALA A 179 -13.80 -8.62 -15.39
CA ALA A 179 -14.05 -9.53 -14.27
C ALA A 179 -13.50 -8.98 -12.95
N LEU A 180 -12.32 -8.35 -12.98
CA LEU A 180 -11.76 -7.66 -11.81
C LEU A 180 -12.56 -6.42 -11.41
N ALA A 181 -13.21 -5.73 -12.35
CA ALA A 181 -14.14 -4.64 -12.06
C ALA A 181 -15.33 -5.14 -11.22
N LYS A 182 -15.86 -6.32 -11.55
CA LYS A 182 -16.93 -6.98 -10.78
C LYS A 182 -16.44 -7.38 -9.38
N CYS A 183 -15.22 -7.92 -9.27
CA CYS A 183 -14.59 -8.19 -7.98
C CYS A 183 -14.42 -6.91 -7.15
N ALA A 184 -13.96 -5.82 -7.77
CA ALA A 184 -13.80 -4.51 -7.12
C ALA A 184 -15.16 -3.96 -6.63
N ALA A 185 -16.23 -4.11 -7.42
CA ALA A 185 -17.57 -3.72 -7.00
C ALA A 185 -18.03 -4.50 -5.76
N HIS A 186 -17.80 -5.81 -5.71
CA HIS A 186 -18.10 -6.64 -4.54
C HIS A 186 -17.32 -6.21 -3.29
N ILE A 187 -16.01 -5.95 -3.42
CA ILE A 187 -15.18 -5.48 -2.30
C ILE A 187 -15.65 -4.10 -1.78
N ARG A 188 -16.10 -3.20 -2.67
CA ARG A 188 -16.71 -1.92 -2.27
C ARG A 188 -18.00 -2.15 -1.46
N MET A 189 -18.83 -3.11 -1.87
CA MET A 189 -20.04 -3.49 -1.13
C MET A 189 -19.70 -4.03 0.25
N LEU A 190 -18.75 -4.96 0.35
CA LEU A 190 -18.30 -5.48 1.64
C LEU A 190 -17.76 -4.39 2.56
N ALA A 191 -16.99 -3.43 2.04
CA ALA A 191 -16.50 -2.30 2.83
C ALA A 191 -17.65 -1.44 3.38
N LEU A 192 -18.66 -1.16 2.55
CA LEU A 192 -19.85 -0.40 2.94
C LEU A 192 -20.67 -1.14 4.02
N GLU A 193 -20.99 -2.42 3.79
CA GLU A 193 -21.77 -3.25 4.70
C GLU A 193 -21.09 -3.41 6.06
N ASN A 194 -19.76 -3.48 6.08
CA ASN A 194 -18.96 -3.62 7.29
C ASN A 194 -18.53 -2.27 7.90
N LYS A 195 -18.93 -1.13 7.29
CA LYS A 195 -18.53 0.23 7.71
C LYS A 195 -17.01 0.35 7.90
N ALA A 196 -16.27 -0.27 7.00
CA ALA A 196 -14.83 -0.43 7.07
C ALA A 196 -14.12 0.40 6.00
N PRO A 197 -12.84 0.75 6.20
CA PRO A 197 -12.07 1.51 5.22
C PRO A 197 -11.84 0.73 3.92
N LEU A 198 -11.72 1.47 2.82
CA LEU A 198 -11.56 0.92 1.46
C LEU A 198 -10.39 1.59 0.73
N VAL A 199 -9.52 0.81 0.13
CA VAL A 199 -8.47 1.28 -0.78
C VAL A 199 -8.83 0.83 -2.19
N ASN A 200 -9.21 1.80 -3.04
CA ASN A 200 -9.66 1.53 -4.39
C ASN A 200 -8.48 1.47 -5.38
N PHE A 201 -7.75 0.35 -5.42
CA PHE A 201 -6.66 0.13 -6.38
C PHE A 201 -7.15 -0.03 -7.81
N TYR A 202 -8.25 -0.74 -8.04
CA TYR A 202 -8.75 -1.03 -9.39
C TYR A 202 -8.93 0.26 -10.23
N ASP A 203 -9.68 1.25 -9.74
CA ASP A 203 -9.90 2.48 -10.50
C ASP A 203 -8.60 3.31 -10.58
N TYR A 204 -7.86 3.38 -9.46
CA TYR A 204 -6.65 4.19 -9.35
C TYR A 204 -5.53 3.74 -10.31
N LEU A 205 -5.27 2.44 -10.40
CA LEU A 205 -4.25 1.90 -11.29
C LEU A 205 -4.69 1.96 -12.76
N ASN A 206 -5.99 1.79 -13.05
CA ASN A 206 -6.53 2.02 -14.40
C ASN A 206 -6.35 3.48 -14.84
N GLU A 207 -6.58 4.45 -13.95
CA GLU A 207 -6.41 5.87 -14.24
C GLU A 207 -4.95 6.23 -14.53
N ILE A 208 -4.00 5.70 -13.74
CA ILE A 208 -2.55 5.86 -13.99
C ILE A 208 -2.20 5.31 -15.38
N ASN A 209 -2.62 4.08 -15.68
CA ASN A 209 -2.38 3.46 -16.98
C ASN A 209 -2.96 4.28 -18.12
N HIS A 210 -4.26 4.61 -18.04
CA HIS A 210 -4.95 5.38 -19.07
C HIS A 210 -4.22 6.69 -19.36
N THR A 211 -3.80 7.41 -18.32
CA THR A 211 -3.12 8.71 -18.46
C THR A 211 -1.72 8.57 -19.05
N ALA A 212 -0.90 7.65 -18.53
CA ALA A 212 0.45 7.44 -19.00
C ALA A 212 0.49 6.86 -20.43
N GLN A 213 -0.47 5.99 -20.77
CA GLN A 213 -0.58 5.37 -22.09
C GLN A 213 -0.94 6.37 -23.21
N GLN A 214 -1.48 7.55 -22.89
CA GLN A 214 -1.62 8.63 -23.88
C GLN A 214 -0.28 9.16 -24.38
N LYS A 215 0.78 9.04 -23.57
CA LYS A 215 2.14 9.49 -23.91
C LYS A 215 3.01 8.35 -24.41
N ASP A 216 2.89 7.18 -23.79
CA ASP A 216 3.61 5.97 -24.16
C ASP A 216 2.65 4.78 -24.12
N SER A 217 2.18 4.34 -25.29
CA SER A 217 1.21 3.24 -25.40
C SER A 217 1.72 1.88 -24.89
N THR A 218 3.01 1.75 -24.61
CA THR A 218 3.61 0.54 -24.04
C THR A 218 3.67 0.57 -22.51
N PHE A 219 3.41 1.72 -21.90
CA PHE A 219 3.44 1.90 -20.46
C PHE A 219 2.45 0.97 -19.74
N THR A 220 2.89 0.39 -18.63
CA THR A 220 2.05 -0.36 -17.71
C THR A 220 2.53 -0.22 -16.27
N ILE A 221 1.62 0.12 -15.36
CA ILE A 221 1.88 0.22 -13.92
C ILE A 221 1.96 -1.16 -13.25
N VAL A 222 1.38 -2.19 -13.89
CA VAL A 222 1.28 -3.57 -13.39
C VAL A 222 2.26 -4.52 -14.07
N GLY A 223 3.33 -3.99 -14.66
CA GLY A 223 4.46 -4.79 -15.15
C GLY A 223 4.22 -5.51 -16.47
N PRO A 224 5.27 -6.14 -17.03
CA PRO A 224 5.28 -6.65 -18.40
C PRO A 224 4.38 -7.87 -18.63
N ASP A 225 3.95 -8.55 -17.56
CA ASP A 225 3.02 -9.68 -17.62
C ASP A 225 1.55 -9.26 -17.52
N ARG A 226 1.28 -7.95 -17.49
CA ARG A 226 -0.04 -7.32 -17.33
C ARG A 226 -0.68 -7.55 -15.94
N ILE A 227 0.05 -8.08 -14.96
CA ILE A 227 -0.47 -8.49 -13.64
C ILE A 227 0.33 -7.90 -12.48
N HIS A 228 1.64 -8.14 -12.46
CA HIS A 228 2.49 -7.98 -11.28
C HIS A 228 3.21 -6.63 -11.30
N PRO A 229 2.84 -5.70 -10.41
CA PRO A 229 3.46 -4.38 -10.36
C PRO A 229 4.98 -4.42 -10.15
N GLY A 230 5.67 -3.51 -10.84
CA GLY A 230 7.06 -3.17 -10.55
C GLY A 230 7.18 -2.26 -9.32
N ASP A 231 8.37 -1.68 -9.12
CA ASP A 231 8.64 -0.78 -8.00
C ASP A 231 7.71 0.44 -7.99
N LEU A 232 7.47 1.05 -9.16
CA LEU A 232 6.56 2.19 -9.29
C LEU A 232 5.12 1.83 -8.93
N GLY A 233 4.61 0.68 -9.39
CA GLY A 233 3.24 0.26 -9.09
C GLY A 233 3.05 -0.11 -7.62
N HIS A 234 4.03 -0.78 -6.99
CA HIS A 234 4.01 -1.00 -5.56
C HIS A 234 4.11 0.29 -4.73
N PHE A 235 4.87 1.28 -5.21
CA PHE A 235 4.90 2.61 -4.59
C PHE A 235 3.53 3.30 -4.70
N ALA A 236 2.90 3.29 -5.89
CA ALA A 236 1.54 3.81 -6.09
C ALA A 236 0.51 3.13 -5.18
N MET A 237 0.61 1.81 -5.00
CA MET A 237 -0.26 1.08 -4.07
C MET A 237 -0.06 1.53 -2.62
N ALA A 238 1.20 1.64 -2.16
CA ALA A 238 1.51 2.06 -0.79
C ALA A 238 0.99 3.48 -0.51
N THR A 239 1.20 4.41 -1.43
CA THR A 239 0.76 5.81 -1.28
C THR A 239 -0.75 5.94 -1.36
N LYS A 240 -1.42 5.12 -2.17
CA LYS A 240 -2.88 5.05 -2.19
C LYS A 240 -3.45 4.51 -0.89
N ILE A 241 -2.80 3.54 -0.23
CA ILE A 241 -3.19 3.11 1.12
C ILE A 241 -3.07 4.30 2.08
N ILE A 242 -1.90 4.94 2.16
CA ILE A 242 -1.64 6.07 3.07
C ILE A 242 -2.71 7.14 2.92
N THR A 243 -2.95 7.60 1.70
CA THR A 243 -3.90 8.69 1.42
C THR A 243 -5.37 8.30 1.55
N SER A 244 -5.71 7.01 1.56
CA SER A 244 -7.10 6.56 1.68
C SER A 244 -7.51 6.23 3.12
N VAL A 245 -6.60 5.72 3.95
CA VAL A 245 -6.97 5.20 5.29
C VAL A 245 -6.19 5.80 6.45
N LEU A 246 -5.13 6.56 6.21
CA LEU A 246 -4.33 7.17 7.27
C LEU A 246 -4.55 8.69 7.31
N ASP A 247 -4.68 9.23 8.52
CA ASP A 247 -4.60 10.67 8.73
C ASP A 247 -3.14 11.10 8.62
N SER A 248 -2.76 11.56 7.43
CA SER A 248 -1.35 11.74 7.07
C SER A 248 -0.82 13.14 7.35
N GLY A 249 -1.70 14.14 7.49
CA GLY A 249 -1.38 15.52 7.86
C GLY A 249 -0.13 16.12 7.18
N LYS A 250 0.34 17.26 7.71
CA LYS A 250 1.72 17.72 7.48
C LYS A 250 2.66 17.03 8.47
N LEU A 251 3.94 16.92 8.14
CA LEU A 251 4.93 16.31 9.05
C LEU A 251 5.09 17.20 10.29
N SER A 252 5.54 18.45 10.10
CA SER A 252 5.64 19.44 11.17
C SER A 252 5.68 20.87 10.64
N ALA A 253 5.49 21.84 11.55
CA ALA A 253 5.55 23.25 11.21
C ALA A 253 6.17 24.07 12.35
N ILE A 254 7.16 24.89 12.00
CA ILE A 254 7.91 25.75 12.93
C ILE A 254 7.72 27.20 12.51
N GLN A 255 7.31 28.06 13.44
CA GLN A 255 7.36 29.51 13.25
C GLN A 255 8.11 30.18 14.41
N ILE A 256 9.15 30.93 14.07
CA ILE A 256 9.97 31.68 15.04
C ILE A 256 10.00 33.16 14.64
N ASN A 257 9.94 34.04 15.64
CA ASN A 257 10.17 35.46 15.48
C ASN A 257 11.54 35.83 16.04
N ALA A 258 12.49 36.08 15.14
CA ALA A 258 13.86 36.42 15.50
C ALA A 258 14.01 37.83 16.11
N ALA A 259 13.02 38.71 15.94
CA ALA A 259 13.06 40.06 16.52
C ALA A 259 12.68 40.07 18.00
N SER A 260 11.69 39.26 18.38
CA SER A 260 11.25 39.07 19.78
C SER A 260 11.87 37.86 20.47
N ASN A 261 12.68 37.07 19.76
CA ASN A 261 13.25 35.78 20.21
C ASN A 261 12.17 34.84 20.77
N LYS A 262 11.05 34.72 20.05
CA LYS A 262 9.86 33.97 20.47
C LYS A 262 9.53 32.85 19.49
N ILE A 263 9.15 31.69 20.02
CA ILE A 263 8.50 30.61 19.26
C ILE A 263 7.02 31.00 19.08
N GLU A 264 6.59 31.19 17.84
CA GLU A 264 5.20 31.53 17.49
C GLU A 264 4.36 30.28 17.22
N LEU A 265 4.96 29.22 16.67
CA LEU A 265 4.31 27.95 16.38
C LEU A 265 5.32 26.80 16.47
N ALA A 266 4.87 25.70 17.06
CA ALA A 266 5.50 24.39 16.96
C ALA A 266 4.38 23.35 16.83
N THR A 267 4.23 22.76 15.65
CA THR A 267 3.25 21.69 15.37
C THR A 267 4.01 20.40 15.11
N ASN A 268 3.63 19.31 15.78
CA ASN A 268 4.26 17.98 15.70
C ASN A 268 5.77 18.00 15.98
N CYS A 269 6.20 18.92 16.83
CA CYS A 269 7.59 19.09 17.22
C CYS A 269 7.69 19.91 18.50
N SER A 270 8.82 19.78 19.19
CA SER A 270 9.19 20.65 20.32
C SER A 270 10.46 21.42 20.01
N ILE A 271 10.43 22.72 20.28
CA ILE A 271 11.57 23.63 20.07
C ILE A 271 12.12 24.07 21.41
N SER A 272 13.44 24.01 21.57
CA SER A 272 14.12 24.42 22.79
C SER A 272 15.41 25.19 22.49
N LYS A 273 16.05 25.74 23.53
CA LYS A 273 17.32 26.47 23.45
C LYS A 273 17.36 27.55 22.35
N LEU A 274 16.23 28.24 22.13
CA LEU A 274 16.16 29.34 21.19
C LEU A 274 16.99 30.52 21.69
N VAL A 275 18.12 30.75 21.02
CA VAL A 275 19.07 31.81 21.34
C VAL A 275 19.51 32.54 20.08
N GLY A 276 19.99 33.77 20.26
CA GLY A 276 20.60 34.54 19.19
C GLY A 276 19.94 35.90 18.99
N LYS A 277 20.25 36.51 17.85
CA LYS A 277 19.77 37.84 17.44
C LYS A 277 19.30 37.75 15.99
N ARG A 278 18.71 38.83 15.49
CA ARG A 278 18.17 38.95 14.12
C ARG A 278 19.12 38.63 12.94
N LYS A 279 20.43 38.42 13.19
CA LYS A 279 21.43 37.99 12.19
C LYS A 279 21.89 36.53 12.37
N ASN A 280 21.74 35.97 13.57
CA ASN A 280 22.26 34.66 13.96
C ASN A 280 21.28 34.05 14.95
N ILE A 281 20.54 33.03 14.54
CA ILE A 281 19.57 32.36 15.41
C ILE A 281 19.90 30.88 15.46
N LYS A 282 19.83 30.31 16.66
CA LYS A 282 20.10 28.91 16.95
C LYS A 282 18.99 28.37 17.83
N PHE A 283 18.51 27.18 17.52
CA PHE A 283 17.51 26.48 18.32
C PHE A 283 17.63 24.98 18.12
N ASP A 284 17.20 24.21 19.10
CA ASP A 284 17.13 22.76 19.03
C ASP A 284 15.69 22.36 18.72
N VAL A 285 15.50 21.37 17.85
CA VAL A 285 14.20 20.81 17.49
C VAL A 285 14.22 19.32 17.72
N ILE A 286 13.19 18.79 18.35
CA ILE A 286 12.86 17.36 18.29
C ILE A 286 11.52 17.22 17.56
N GLN A 287 11.51 16.48 16.46
CA GLN A 287 10.30 16.16 15.71
C GLN A 287 9.52 15.04 16.42
N GLU A 288 8.21 15.00 16.28
CA GLU A 288 7.40 13.84 16.75
C GLU A 288 7.48 12.66 15.77
N ALA A 289 7.85 12.91 14.52
CA ALA A 289 7.96 11.92 13.46
C ALA A 289 9.11 12.23 12.50
N LEU A 290 9.57 11.21 11.78
CA LEU A 290 10.53 11.35 10.68
C LEU A 290 9.80 11.55 9.33
N PRO A 291 10.46 12.18 8.33
CA PRO A 291 9.93 12.23 6.96
C PRO A 291 9.71 10.83 6.38
N PHE A 292 8.70 10.66 5.52
CA PHE A 292 8.51 9.45 4.72
C PHE A 292 9.67 9.31 3.73
N PRO A 293 10.47 8.23 3.81
CA PRO A 293 11.64 8.07 2.97
C PRO A 293 11.25 7.64 1.55
N ILE A 294 11.61 8.46 0.57
CA ILE A 294 11.54 8.11 -0.86
C ILE A 294 12.96 7.75 -1.29
N ALA A 295 13.22 6.44 -1.41
CA ALA A 295 14.51 5.93 -1.89
C ALA A 295 14.72 6.21 -3.38
N ASP A 296 15.97 6.29 -3.82
CA ASP A 296 16.35 6.66 -5.20
C ASP A 296 15.70 5.80 -6.28
N ARG A 297 15.38 4.53 -5.98
CA ARG A 297 14.67 3.64 -6.91
C ARG A 297 13.23 4.07 -7.22
N PHE A 298 12.68 5.00 -6.44
CA PHE A 298 11.36 5.60 -6.68
C PHE A 298 11.44 7.04 -7.18
N LYS A 299 12.63 7.58 -7.48
CA LYS A 299 12.78 9.00 -7.84
C LYS A 299 11.93 9.45 -9.04
N GLU A 300 11.62 8.54 -9.95
CA GLU A 300 10.83 8.81 -11.16
C GLU A 300 9.32 8.90 -10.89
N GLN A 301 8.88 8.58 -9.67
CA GLN A 301 7.47 8.58 -9.29
C GLN A 301 6.79 9.92 -9.52
N GLU A 302 7.49 11.05 -9.32
CA GLU A 302 6.93 12.40 -9.48
C GLU A 302 6.50 12.73 -10.91
N THR A 303 6.99 11.97 -11.89
CA THR A 303 6.63 12.17 -13.30
C THR A 303 5.30 11.50 -13.67
N ILE A 304 4.84 10.55 -12.85
CA ILE A 304 3.69 9.68 -13.15
C ILE A 304 2.61 9.76 -12.06
N LEU A 305 3.01 9.96 -10.80
CA LEU A 305 2.11 9.98 -9.64
C LEU A 305 1.92 11.41 -9.12
N ALA A 306 0.77 11.64 -8.48
CA ALA A 306 0.47 12.90 -7.83
C ALA A 306 1.44 13.15 -6.64
N PRO A 307 1.87 14.41 -6.41
CA PRO A 307 2.68 14.75 -5.25
C PRO A 307 2.03 14.35 -3.93
N LEU A 308 2.83 13.84 -3.01
CA LEU A 308 2.38 13.48 -1.67
C LEU A 308 2.64 14.63 -0.70
N ALA A 309 1.59 15.32 -0.29
CA ALA A 309 1.68 16.38 0.73
C ALA A 309 2.02 15.86 2.15
N ILE A 310 2.17 14.54 2.32
CA ILE A 310 2.40 13.88 3.61
C ILE A 310 3.75 14.21 4.25
N ASN A 311 4.68 14.76 3.47
CA ASN A 311 6.05 15.07 3.90
C ASN A 311 6.30 16.54 4.22
N GLU A 312 5.31 17.42 4.07
CA GLU A 312 5.48 18.85 4.25
C GLU A 312 6.07 19.17 5.65
N GLU A 313 7.26 19.77 5.68
CA GLU A 313 8.01 20.15 6.89
C GLU A 313 8.38 21.63 6.80
N THR A 314 7.59 22.51 7.41
CA THR A 314 7.73 23.96 7.17
C THR A 314 8.57 24.65 8.23
N LEU A 315 9.53 25.48 7.79
CA LEU A 315 10.29 26.40 8.64
C LEU A 315 10.03 27.84 8.24
N THR A 316 9.42 28.61 9.14
CA THR A 316 9.22 30.06 9.01
C THR A 316 10.02 30.81 10.08
N VAL A 317 10.85 31.76 9.66
CA VAL A 317 11.60 32.64 10.57
C VAL A 317 11.37 34.10 10.19
N LYS A 318 10.51 34.77 10.97
CA LYS A 318 10.16 36.19 10.80
C LYS A 318 11.15 37.08 11.55
N GLY A 319 11.17 38.37 11.21
CA GLY A 319 11.90 39.38 11.97
C GLY A 319 13.43 39.34 11.82
N LEU A 320 13.97 38.51 10.92
CA LEU A 320 15.37 38.55 10.53
C LEU A 320 15.75 39.92 9.94
N LYS A 321 17.04 40.26 9.93
CA LYS A 321 17.53 41.41 9.15
C LYS A 321 17.51 41.05 7.67
N GLN A 322 17.25 42.02 6.80
CA GLN A 322 17.32 41.82 5.35
C GLN A 322 18.69 41.27 4.94
N GLY A 323 18.70 40.32 4.01
CA GLY A 323 19.88 39.63 3.49
C GLY A 323 19.65 38.14 3.33
N ASN A 324 20.74 37.40 3.09
CA ASN A 324 20.72 35.96 2.93
C ASN A 324 21.23 35.25 4.18
N TYR A 325 20.74 34.03 4.40
CA TYR A 325 21.02 33.19 5.55
C TYR A 325 21.35 31.78 5.10
N GLN A 326 22.43 31.23 5.62
CA GLN A 326 22.71 29.80 5.53
C GLN A 326 21.96 29.07 6.63
N LEU A 327 21.18 28.06 6.26
CA LEU A 327 20.54 27.12 7.18
C LEU A 327 21.40 25.86 7.32
N GLN A 328 21.92 25.63 8.51
CA GLN A 328 22.55 24.38 8.89
C GLN A 328 21.66 23.63 9.87
N ILE A 329 21.58 22.31 9.70
CA ILE A 329 20.96 21.40 10.67
C ILE A 329 22.04 20.41 11.11
N ASP A 330 22.39 20.44 12.39
CA ASP A 330 23.61 19.84 12.93
C ASP A 330 24.86 20.28 12.14
N SER A 331 25.61 19.34 11.57
CA SER A 331 26.76 19.60 10.72
C SER A 331 26.42 19.74 9.22
N PHE A 332 25.15 19.61 8.84
CA PHE A 332 24.74 19.55 7.43
C PHE A 332 24.33 20.93 6.92
N MET A 333 24.96 21.36 5.82
CA MET A 333 24.58 22.57 5.09
C MET A 333 23.36 22.28 4.23
N ILE A 334 22.19 22.81 4.59
CA ILE A 334 20.93 22.56 3.88
C ILE A 334 20.78 23.47 2.67
N GLY A 335 20.95 24.78 2.86
CA GLY A 335 20.82 25.76 1.77
C GLY A 335 21.00 27.20 2.22
N GLU A 336 21.01 28.11 1.24
CA GLU A 336 21.01 29.55 1.46
C GLU A 336 19.64 30.14 1.08
N PHE A 337 19.09 30.96 1.96
CA PHE A 337 17.74 31.50 1.85
C PHE A 337 17.72 32.99 2.12
N SER A 338 16.87 33.73 1.41
CA SER A 338 16.62 35.13 1.74
C SER A 338 15.80 35.26 3.03
N ALA A 339 15.96 36.38 3.75
CA ALA A 339 15.09 36.72 4.87
C ALA A 339 13.60 36.69 4.49
N THR A 340 13.27 37.10 3.26
CA THR A 340 11.89 37.10 2.74
C THR A 340 11.34 35.69 2.58
N SER A 341 12.11 34.77 1.97
CA SER A 341 11.69 33.36 1.83
C SER A 341 11.53 32.68 3.18
N LEU A 342 12.43 32.93 4.14
CA LEU A 342 12.28 32.41 5.50
C LEU A 342 11.07 33.00 6.21
N ALA A 343 10.75 34.28 6.01
CA ALA A 343 9.56 34.90 6.59
C ALA A 343 8.24 34.37 5.99
N SER A 344 8.25 34.00 4.71
CA SER A 344 7.12 33.34 4.04
C SER A 344 6.99 31.84 4.38
N GLY A 345 8.10 31.21 4.78
CA GLY A 345 8.18 29.78 5.04
C GLY A 345 8.89 29.03 3.91
N ILE A 346 9.79 28.13 4.28
CA ILE A 346 10.41 27.16 3.37
C ILE A 346 9.93 25.76 3.73
N ASP A 347 9.77 24.90 2.73
CA ASP A 347 9.50 23.47 2.95
C ASP A 347 10.83 22.70 2.95
N LEU A 348 11.15 22.07 4.08
CA LEU A 348 12.35 21.27 4.28
C LEU A 348 12.24 19.89 3.62
N SER A 349 11.03 19.45 3.24
CA SER A 349 10.77 18.12 2.67
C SER A 349 11.50 17.84 1.34
N VAL A 350 11.82 18.92 0.60
CA VAL A 350 12.56 18.86 -0.67
C VAL A 350 14.07 18.67 -0.49
N TYR A 351 14.58 18.86 0.74
CA TYR A 351 16.02 18.75 1.04
C TYR A 351 16.34 17.35 1.58
N LYS A 352 16.84 16.49 0.71
CA LYS A 352 17.13 15.07 1.02
C LYS A 352 18.41 14.86 1.84
N ASN A 353 19.12 15.94 2.16
CA ASN A 353 20.35 15.92 2.97
C ASN A 353 20.13 16.35 4.44
N THR A 354 18.88 16.57 4.87
CA THR A 354 18.61 16.83 6.29
C THR A 354 18.92 15.58 7.14
N PRO A 355 19.46 15.73 8.37
CA PRO A 355 19.78 14.60 9.24
C PRO A 355 18.59 13.65 9.48
N GLN A 356 17.39 14.20 9.68
CA GLN A 356 16.16 13.44 9.87
C GLN A 356 15.73 12.66 8.62
N TYR A 357 15.95 13.19 7.41
CA TYR A 357 15.68 12.45 6.17
C TYR A 357 16.68 11.32 5.95
N LEU A 358 17.97 11.57 6.24
CA LEU A 358 18.99 10.53 6.18
C LEU A 358 18.71 9.40 7.18
N GLN A 359 18.24 9.73 8.38
CA GLN A 359 17.76 8.75 9.36
C GLN A 359 16.57 7.94 8.82
N ALA A 360 15.59 8.59 8.19
CA ALA A 360 14.45 7.91 7.57
C ALA A 360 14.87 6.93 6.46
N LEU A 361 15.88 7.28 5.65
CA LEU A 361 16.44 6.37 4.65
C LEU A 361 17.12 5.15 5.28
N GLU A 362 17.71 5.27 6.46
CA GLU A 362 18.25 4.13 7.20
C GLU A 362 17.13 3.21 7.72
N VAL A 363 16.00 3.78 8.18
CA VAL A 363 14.79 3.02 8.54
C VAL A 363 14.27 2.24 7.31
N PHE A 364 14.19 2.89 6.15
CA PHE A 364 13.78 2.24 4.91
C PHE A 364 14.65 1.02 4.57
N LYS A 365 15.98 1.14 4.67
CA LYS A 365 16.91 0.02 4.43
C LYS A 365 16.67 -1.15 5.39
N LEU A 366 16.32 -0.86 6.64
CA LEU A 366 15.96 -1.90 7.61
C LEU A 366 14.63 -2.57 7.25
N CYS A 367 13.62 -1.82 6.78
CA CYS A 367 12.37 -2.38 6.24
C CYS A 367 12.63 -3.27 5.01
N GLU A 368 13.55 -2.92 4.12
CA GLU A 368 13.94 -3.78 2.99
C GLU A 368 14.57 -5.10 3.47
N ALA A 369 15.42 -5.05 4.49
CA ALA A 369 16.00 -6.25 5.07
C ALA A 369 14.95 -7.10 5.82
N TYR A 370 13.99 -6.47 6.51
CA TYR A 370 12.83 -7.15 7.12
C TYR A 370 12.03 -7.90 6.05
N HIS A 371 11.71 -7.22 4.96
CA HIS A 371 11.00 -7.76 3.81
C HIS A 371 11.72 -8.95 3.17
N LYS A 372 13.05 -8.89 3.01
CA LYS A 372 13.85 -10.02 2.49
C LYS A 372 13.76 -11.27 3.37
N ILE A 373 13.83 -11.11 4.70
CA ILE A 373 13.66 -12.21 5.65
C ILE A 373 12.25 -12.78 5.55
N TYR A 374 11.23 -11.91 5.51
CA TYR A 374 9.84 -12.33 5.41
C TYR A 374 9.55 -13.05 4.09
N GLY A 375 10.17 -12.65 2.98
CA GLY A 375 10.06 -13.35 1.69
C GLY A 375 10.45 -14.83 1.78
N ARG A 376 11.50 -15.17 2.56
CA ARG A 376 11.92 -16.56 2.82
C ARG A 376 10.86 -17.32 3.62
N LEU A 377 10.26 -16.68 4.63
CA LEU A 377 9.12 -17.25 5.36
C LEU A 377 7.89 -17.47 4.46
N ARG A 378 7.67 -16.61 3.46
CA ARG A 378 6.58 -16.81 2.49
C ARG A 378 6.84 -17.93 1.49
N ILE A 379 8.09 -18.22 1.13
CA ILE A 379 8.43 -19.43 0.37
C ILE A 379 8.03 -20.67 1.17
N ILE A 380 8.34 -20.69 2.48
CA ILE A 380 7.94 -21.80 3.36
C ILE A 380 6.42 -21.95 3.39
N ALA A 381 5.71 -20.85 3.66
CA ALA A 381 4.24 -20.84 3.71
C ALA A 381 3.60 -21.28 2.38
N LEU A 382 4.13 -20.84 1.23
CA LEU A 382 3.67 -21.23 -0.09
C LEU A 382 3.72 -22.76 -0.25
N ILE A 383 4.86 -23.38 0.01
CA ILE A 383 4.99 -24.82 -0.17
C ILE A 383 4.14 -25.60 0.84
N GLU A 384 4.15 -25.22 2.13
CA GLU A 384 3.40 -25.93 3.17
C GLU A 384 1.89 -25.85 2.98
N TYR A 385 1.36 -24.65 2.69
CA TYR A 385 -0.09 -24.44 2.65
C TYR A 385 -0.70 -24.64 1.27
N LYS A 386 0.08 -24.55 0.20
CA LYS A 386 -0.44 -24.67 -1.17
C LYS A 386 0.01 -25.94 -1.85
N ASN A 387 1.31 -26.20 -1.89
CA ASN A 387 1.85 -27.29 -2.70
C ASN A 387 1.80 -28.64 -1.97
N LEU A 388 1.94 -28.65 -0.64
CA LEU A 388 1.83 -29.84 0.21
C LEU A 388 0.43 -30.03 0.81
N LYS A 389 -0.57 -29.24 0.40
CA LYS A 389 -1.91 -29.27 1.00
C LYS A 389 -2.57 -30.66 0.95
N ASP A 390 -2.28 -31.43 -0.10
CA ASP A 390 -2.81 -32.77 -0.35
C ASP A 390 -1.78 -33.88 -0.06
N TYR A 391 -0.62 -33.54 0.52
CA TYR A 391 0.39 -34.53 0.86
C TYR A 391 -0.07 -35.40 2.03
N ILE A 392 -0.16 -36.71 1.78
CA ILE A 392 -0.52 -37.72 2.77
C ILE A 392 0.68 -38.65 2.93
N GLY A 393 1.50 -38.39 3.95
CA GLY A 393 2.69 -39.19 4.26
C GLY A 393 3.40 -38.72 5.52
N PRO A 394 4.46 -39.41 5.95
CA PRO A 394 5.28 -38.98 7.08
C PRO A 394 5.85 -37.58 6.86
N ASP A 395 5.90 -36.74 7.90
CA ASP A 395 6.50 -35.40 7.85
C ASP A 395 8.03 -35.50 7.82
N THR A 396 8.56 -35.94 6.68
CA THR A 396 9.98 -36.12 6.42
C THR A 396 10.37 -35.32 5.19
N THR A 397 11.61 -34.81 5.18
CA THR A 397 12.17 -34.07 4.04
C THR A 397 12.13 -34.90 2.75
N GLU A 398 12.48 -36.18 2.84
CA GLU A 398 12.50 -37.10 1.70
C GLU A 398 11.10 -37.34 1.12
N GLY A 399 10.12 -37.67 1.96
CA GLY A 399 8.74 -37.92 1.50
C GLY A 399 8.12 -36.68 0.84
N LYS A 400 8.30 -35.50 1.44
CA LYS A 400 7.86 -34.23 0.85
C LYS A 400 8.54 -33.94 -0.48
N ARG A 401 9.84 -34.22 -0.62
CA ARG A 401 10.58 -33.98 -1.87
C ARG A 401 10.08 -34.87 -2.99
N ILE A 402 9.92 -36.17 -2.73
CA ILE A 402 9.41 -37.12 -3.73
C ILE A 402 8.02 -36.68 -4.21
N TYR A 403 7.13 -36.31 -3.29
CA TYR A 403 5.79 -35.83 -3.64
C TYR A 403 5.84 -34.55 -4.47
N LEU A 404 6.62 -33.54 -4.05
CA LEU A 404 6.73 -32.28 -4.80
C LEU A 404 7.32 -32.49 -6.20
N ASP A 405 8.33 -33.33 -6.34
CA ASP A 405 8.95 -33.64 -7.64
C ASP A 405 7.92 -34.32 -8.58
N GLN A 406 7.05 -35.19 -8.06
CA GLN A 406 5.94 -35.78 -8.82
C GLN A 406 4.89 -34.74 -9.24
N GLU A 407 4.53 -33.81 -8.35
CA GLU A 407 3.58 -32.74 -8.67
C GLU A 407 4.14 -31.72 -9.66
N LEU A 408 5.45 -31.45 -9.61
CA LEU A 408 6.15 -30.61 -10.58
C LEU A 408 6.15 -31.26 -11.96
N GLU A 409 6.39 -32.57 -12.05
CA GLU A 409 6.40 -33.31 -13.31
C GLU A 409 5.06 -33.22 -14.05
N LYS A 410 3.94 -33.32 -13.33
CA LYS A 410 2.59 -33.15 -13.89
C LYS A 410 2.35 -31.77 -14.50
N GLN A 411 3.18 -30.79 -14.12
CA GLN A 411 3.05 -29.40 -14.52
C GLN A 411 4.18 -28.94 -15.45
N ARG A 412 5.02 -29.84 -15.97
CA ARG A 412 6.21 -29.52 -16.79
C ARG A 412 5.93 -28.53 -17.93
N GLU A 413 4.77 -28.64 -18.57
CA GLU A 413 4.36 -27.80 -19.71
C GLU A 413 3.68 -26.48 -19.32
N LYS A 414 3.52 -26.20 -18.01
CA LYS A 414 2.88 -24.97 -17.54
C LYS A 414 3.89 -23.82 -17.50
N SER A 415 3.45 -22.61 -17.86
CA SER A 415 4.29 -21.41 -17.87
C SER A 415 4.91 -21.06 -16.51
N TRP A 416 4.28 -21.48 -15.41
CA TRP A 416 4.77 -21.26 -14.04
C TRP A 416 5.65 -22.40 -13.49
N HIS A 417 5.93 -23.46 -14.27
CA HIS A 417 6.69 -24.62 -13.81
C HIS A 417 8.08 -24.23 -13.28
N SER A 418 8.83 -23.42 -14.03
CA SER A 418 10.17 -22.96 -13.65
C SER A 418 10.17 -22.20 -12.32
N TYR A 419 9.15 -21.38 -12.10
CA TYR A 419 8.95 -20.67 -10.83
C TYR A 419 8.69 -21.66 -9.69
N LEU A 420 7.79 -22.63 -9.86
CA LEU A 420 7.49 -23.63 -8.83
C LEU A 420 8.69 -24.50 -8.49
N VAL A 421 9.49 -24.93 -9.48
CA VAL A 421 10.75 -25.66 -9.25
C VAL A 421 11.69 -24.84 -8.35
N LYS A 422 11.86 -23.55 -8.67
CA LYS A 422 12.67 -22.64 -7.85
C LYS A 422 12.14 -22.52 -6.42
N MET A 423 10.82 -22.39 -6.24
CA MET A 423 10.21 -22.28 -4.90
C MET A 423 10.34 -23.58 -4.09
N CYS A 424 10.17 -24.74 -4.72
CA CYS A 424 10.33 -26.03 -4.04
C CYS A 424 11.78 -26.25 -3.59
N ASN A 425 12.77 -25.91 -4.43
CA ASN A 425 14.18 -25.99 -4.04
C ASN A 425 14.50 -25.05 -2.88
N ALA A 426 14.07 -23.79 -2.98
CA ALA A 426 14.24 -22.82 -1.90
C ALA A 426 13.55 -23.27 -0.61
N TYR A 427 12.38 -23.91 -0.66
CA TYR A 427 11.73 -24.45 0.53
C TYR A 427 12.62 -25.42 1.31
N PHE A 428 13.30 -26.33 0.63
CA PHE A 428 14.18 -27.29 1.30
C PHE A 428 15.44 -26.65 1.88
N GLU A 429 15.91 -25.54 1.31
CA GLU A 429 16.99 -24.72 1.87
C GLU A 429 16.53 -23.91 3.08
N GLU A 430 15.30 -23.40 3.05
CA GLU A 430 14.79 -22.44 4.03
C GLU A 430 14.07 -23.08 5.22
N LYS A 431 13.35 -24.19 5.02
CA LYS A 431 12.52 -24.82 6.05
C LYS A 431 13.31 -25.16 7.33
N PRO A 432 14.55 -25.71 7.27
CA PRO A 432 15.35 -25.96 8.47
C PRO A 432 15.66 -24.69 9.27
N ASN A 433 15.63 -23.52 8.62
CA ASN A 433 15.96 -22.23 9.20
C ASN A 433 14.73 -21.45 9.69
N GLU A 434 13.51 -21.99 9.58
CA GLU A 434 12.26 -21.26 9.85
C GLU A 434 12.23 -20.55 11.22
N LYS A 435 12.59 -21.28 12.29
CA LYS A 435 12.64 -20.72 13.66
C LYS A 435 13.68 -19.59 13.77
N ALA A 436 14.82 -19.73 13.09
CA ALA A 436 15.85 -18.70 13.07
C ALA A 436 15.39 -17.46 12.29
N LEU A 437 14.67 -17.65 11.17
CA LEU A 437 14.09 -16.55 10.39
C LEU A 437 13.09 -15.72 11.21
N TRP A 438 12.20 -16.36 11.97
CA TRP A 438 11.27 -15.66 12.87
C TRP A 438 12.00 -14.85 13.96
N LYS A 439 13.11 -15.38 14.50
CA LYS A 439 13.96 -14.66 15.45
C LYS A 439 14.67 -13.46 14.80
N GLN A 440 15.20 -13.63 13.59
CA GLN A 440 15.80 -12.55 12.81
C GLN A 440 14.78 -11.45 12.51
N LEU A 441 13.55 -11.83 12.17
CA LEU A 441 12.44 -10.92 11.90
C LEU A 441 12.10 -10.07 13.14
N THR A 442 12.08 -10.67 14.33
CA THR A 442 11.91 -9.95 15.60
C THR A 442 13.07 -8.99 15.86
N THR A 443 14.31 -9.45 15.63
CA THR A 443 15.52 -8.64 15.85
C THR A 443 15.53 -7.40 14.96
N ILE A 444 15.26 -7.56 13.67
CA ILE A 444 15.28 -6.44 12.75
C ILE A 444 14.09 -5.50 12.94
N ARG A 445 12.94 -6.00 13.41
CA ARG A 445 11.83 -5.14 13.86
C ARG A 445 12.23 -4.22 15.00
N ASN A 446 12.96 -4.73 15.99
CA ASN A 446 13.47 -3.91 17.09
C ASN A 446 14.45 -2.85 16.57
N HIS A 447 15.33 -3.20 15.63
CA HIS A 447 16.22 -2.21 15.00
C HIS A 447 15.46 -1.14 14.21
N ILE A 448 14.39 -1.50 13.50
CA ILE A 448 13.50 -0.52 12.82
C ILE A 448 12.93 0.44 13.85
N GLN A 449 12.40 -0.08 14.95
CA GLN A 449 11.79 0.69 16.04
C GLN A 449 12.78 1.63 16.73
N ASP A 450 13.99 1.15 17.03
CA ASP A 450 15.04 1.96 17.66
C ASP A 450 15.51 3.07 16.70
N LYS A 451 15.62 2.75 15.41
CA LYS A 451 16.11 3.67 14.39
C LYS A 451 15.07 4.70 13.98
N SER A 452 13.77 4.42 14.15
CA SER A 452 12.70 5.36 13.81
C SER A 452 12.50 6.48 14.83
N GLN A 453 13.08 6.37 16.04
CA GLN A 453 12.95 7.39 17.09
C GLN A 453 13.57 8.72 16.65
N PRO A 454 12.79 9.82 16.55
CA PRO A 454 13.32 11.13 16.21
C PRO A 454 14.39 11.59 17.20
N LYS A 455 15.39 12.31 16.69
CA LYS A 455 16.48 12.87 17.49
C LYS A 455 16.35 14.37 17.59
N THR A 456 16.94 14.94 18.63
CA THR A 456 17.13 16.38 18.70
C THR A 456 18.17 16.81 17.66
N HIS A 457 17.80 17.77 16.82
CA HIS A 457 18.68 18.39 15.83
C HIS A 457 18.81 19.88 16.13
N THR A 458 20.02 20.42 15.97
CA THR A 458 20.32 21.84 16.17
C THR A 458 20.22 22.58 14.84
N TYR A 459 19.31 23.55 14.77
CA TYR A 459 19.14 24.44 13.63
C TYR A 459 19.95 25.72 13.87
N LEU A 460 20.75 26.11 12.87
CA LEU A 460 21.51 27.34 12.87
C LEU A 460 21.23 28.13 11.59
N LEU A 461 20.76 29.36 11.75
CA LEU A 461 20.65 30.33 10.65
C LEU A 461 21.66 31.44 10.87
N HIS A 462 22.61 31.55 9.95
CA HIS A 462 23.69 32.54 9.97
C HIS A 462 23.58 33.47 8.77
N LYS A 463 23.56 34.79 9.02
CA LYS A 463 23.52 35.79 7.95
C LYS A 463 24.87 35.85 7.21
N THR A 464 24.87 35.62 5.90
CA THR A 464 26.10 35.59 5.08
C THR A 464 26.40 36.90 4.35
N LYS A 465 25.38 37.72 4.07
CA LYS A 465 25.49 39.03 3.38
C LYS A 465 24.50 40.03 3.93
#